data_AF-A0A2D8M0Y0-F1
#
_entry.id   AF-A0A2D8M0Y0-F1
#
_cell.length_a   1.000
_cell.length_b   1.000
_cell.length_c   1.000
_cell.angle_alpha   90.00
_cell.angle_beta   90.00
_cell.angle_gamma   90.00
#
_symmetry.space_group_name_H-M   'P 1'
#
loop_
_entity.id
_entity.type
_entity.pdbx_description
1 polymer ?
#
loop_
_entity_poly.entity_id
_entity_poly.type
_entity_poly.pdbx_seq_one_letter_code
_entity_poly.pdbx_strand_id
1 'polypeptide(L)'
;MKDLESNKIFAAVLLAGIIAMFAGFIAEIAIPDHGVEEFAVPIEGVETVSSGPTSGPSGPEPILSMIADAEVARGQKVAKACAACHSFDKGGPNGVGPNLWGVVGAQKQAHAGFDYSGALNANGEETWTYSSLNKYLYKPKEYAPGTKMNFIGLKKPDDRAAVIAYLRTLADTPPALPSEAEIAAEQEELGVEEEAEGDAAAEGEGETTENAAEEDSTPEEVGANEAVEDGDDVAQPVTPEDAVGEDVQDAREQEEQSEALEKSLEDEASTFSAGEVKRRIISTSTGKVIEEK
;
A
#
# COMPACT_ATOMS: atom_id res chain seq x y z
N MET A 1 23.43 -69.27 5.65
CA MET A 1 23.93 -68.37 6.72
C MET A 1 23.75 -66.91 6.32
N LYS A 2 24.31 -66.48 5.17
CA LYS A 2 24.13 -65.13 4.60
C LYS A 2 22.67 -64.64 4.58
N ASP A 3 21.75 -65.57 4.38
CA ASP A 3 20.29 -65.38 4.27
C ASP A 3 19.68 -64.73 5.53
N LEU A 4 20.18 -65.14 6.72
CA LEU A 4 19.78 -64.58 8.01
C LEU A 4 20.45 -63.24 8.32
N GLU A 5 21.54 -62.89 7.61
CA GLU A 5 22.22 -61.61 7.72
C GLU A 5 21.53 -60.58 6.81
N SER A 6 21.21 -60.96 5.57
CA SER A 6 20.37 -60.16 4.66
C SER A 6 19.03 -59.78 5.30
N ASN A 7 18.33 -60.73 5.95
CA ASN A 7 17.06 -60.42 6.61
C ASN A 7 17.21 -59.40 7.76
N LYS A 8 18.33 -59.43 8.50
CA LYS A 8 18.63 -58.42 9.53
C LYS A 8 18.90 -57.04 8.92
N ILE A 9 19.57 -56.98 7.78
CA ILE A 9 19.82 -55.72 7.05
C ILE A 9 18.50 -55.12 6.57
N PHE A 10 17.63 -55.92 5.93
CA PHE A 10 16.31 -55.46 5.51
C PHE A 10 15.43 -55.02 6.70
N ALA A 11 15.43 -55.77 7.80
CA ALA A 11 14.70 -55.38 9.01
C ALA A 11 15.22 -54.07 9.63
N ALA A 12 16.54 -53.84 9.62
CA ALA A 12 17.13 -52.60 10.13
C ALA A 12 16.78 -51.38 9.24
N VAL A 13 16.81 -51.53 7.92
CA VAL A 13 16.39 -50.47 6.97
C VAL A 13 14.90 -50.16 7.11
N LEU A 14 14.05 -51.20 7.22
CA LEU A 14 12.60 -51.03 7.38
C LEU A 14 12.27 -50.35 8.72
N LEU A 15 12.91 -50.77 9.81
CA LEU A 15 12.76 -50.12 11.13
C LEU A 15 13.20 -48.65 11.11
N ALA A 16 14.34 -48.34 10.48
CA ALA A 16 14.81 -46.96 10.32
C ALA A 16 13.82 -46.10 9.50
N GLY A 17 13.25 -46.64 8.43
CA GLY A 17 12.21 -45.98 7.64
C GLY A 17 10.92 -45.71 8.43
N ILE A 18 10.45 -46.68 9.21
CA ILE A 18 9.30 -46.49 10.11
C ILE A 18 9.58 -45.42 11.16
N ILE A 19 10.76 -45.43 11.78
CA ILE A 19 11.16 -44.41 12.77
C ILE A 19 11.20 -43.02 12.13
N ALA A 20 11.71 -42.89 10.90
CA ALA A 20 11.73 -41.61 10.17
C ALA A 20 10.31 -41.10 9.86
N MET A 21 9.41 -41.97 9.37
CA MET A 21 8.01 -41.58 9.14
C MET A 21 7.27 -41.23 10.44
N PHE A 22 7.47 -42.01 11.51
CA PHE A 22 6.86 -41.69 12.81
C PHE A 22 7.43 -40.40 13.43
N ALA A 23 8.72 -40.09 13.23
CA ALA A 23 9.28 -38.82 13.66
C ALA A 23 8.63 -37.63 12.93
N GLY A 24 8.37 -37.76 11.62
CA GLY A 24 7.60 -36.78 10.85
C GLY A 24 6.16 -36.64 11.36
N PHE A 25 5.42 -37.75 11.48
CA PHE A 25 4.04 -37.72 11.96
C PHE A 25 3.89 -37.22 13.41
N ILE A 26 4.86 -37.52 14.28
CA ILE A 26 4.93 -36.96 15.63
C ILE A 26 5.28 -35.47 15.60
N ALA A 27 6.12 -35.01 14.66
CA ALA A 27 6.36 -33.59 14.47
C ALA A 27 5.09 -32.84 14.01
N GLU A 28 4.33 -33.40 13.05
CA GLU A 28 3.04 -32.86 12.58
C GLU A 28 1.99 -32.73 13.71
N ILE A 29 2.05 -33.60 14.73
CA ILE A 29 1.13 -33.60 15.88
C ILE A 29 1.65 -32.74 17.04
N ALA A 30 2.96 -32.73 17.30
CA ALA A 30 3.59 -32.00 18.41
C ALA A 30 3.90 -30.54 18.06
N ILE A 31 4.04 -30.25 16.77
CA ILE A 31 4.02 -28.93 16.16
C ILE A 31 2.86 -28.97 15.15
N PRO A 32 1.61 -28.77 15.60
CA PRO A 32 0.54 -28.48 14.66
C PRO A 32 0.97 -27.28 13.82
N ASP A 33 0.85 -27.38 12.50
CA ASP A 33 1.02 -26.20 11.64
C ASP A 33 -0.18 -25.28 11.88
N HIS A 34 -0.05 -24.47 12.94
CA HIS A 34 -0.83 -23.26 13.15
C HIS A 34 -0.39 -22.25 12.09
N GLY A 35 -0.73 -22.55 10.83
CA GLY A 35 -0.61 -21.62 9.73
C GLY A 35 -1.23 -20.29 10.16
N VAL A 36 -0.50 -19.20 9.95
CA VAL A 36 -0.83 -17.88 10.48
C VAL A 36 -1.98 -17.21 9.72
N GLU A 37 -3.15 -17.87 9.76
CA GLU A 37 -4.44 -17.35 9.29
C GLU A 37 -4.99 -16.27 10.23
N GLU A 38 -4.40 -16.10 11.43
CA GLU A 38 -4.63 -14.96 12.31
C GLU A 38 -3.31 -14.23 12.60
N PHE A 39 -2.99 -13.23 11.77
CA PHE A 39 -2.12 -12.13 12.20
C PHE A 39 -2.95 -11.25 13.14
N ALA A 40 -2.51 -11.13 14.41
CA ALA A 40 -3.31 -10.61 15.53
C ALA A 40 -3.54 -9.08 15.54
N VAL A 41 -4.07 -8.53 14.45
CA VAL A 41 -4.81 -7.26 14.41
C VAL A 41 -5.97 -7.41 13.41
N PRO A 42 -7.22 -7.59 13.86
CA PRO A 42 -8.36 -7.63 12.95
C PRO A 42 -8.57 -6.24 12.32
N ILE A 43 -8.22 -6.11 11.03
CA ILE A 43 -8.56 -4.94 10.22
C ILE A 43 -9.90 -5.16 9.52
N GLU A 44 -10.94 -4.52 10.06
CA GLU A 44 -12.31 -4.54 9.51
C GLU A 44 -12.31 -4.18 8.01
N GLY A 45 -12.54 -5.20 7.17
CA GLY A 45 -12.44 -5.14 5.72
C GLY A 45 -11.97 -6.47 5.11
N VAL A 46 -10.90 -7.06 5.67
CA VAL A 46 -10.38 -8.37 5.22
C VAL A 46 -11.11 -9.52 5.91
N GLU A 47 -12.34 -9.77 5.44
CA GLU A 47 -13.06 -10.98 5.84
C GLU A 47 -12.32 -12.23 5.36
N THR A 48 -11.98 -13.11 6.30
CA THR A 48 -11.45 -14.46 6.07
C THR A 48 -12.57 -15.40 5.60
N VAL A 49 -13.12 -15.11 4.42
CA VAL A 49 -14.06 -16.02 3.74
C VAL A 49 -13.32 -17.28 3.31
N SER A 50 -13.85 -18.44 3.70
CA SER A 50 -13.27 -19.75 3.44
C SER A 50 -12.95 -19.99 1.96
N SER A 51 -11.79 -20.60 1.68
CA SER A 51 -11.32 -20.89 0.32
C SER A 51 -12.13 -22.01 -0.36
N GLY A 52 -13.30 -21.65 -0.88
CA GLY A 52 -13.92 -22.39 -1.99
C GLY A 52 -13.08 -22.25 -3.26
N PRO A 53 -12.96 -23.29 -4.11
CA PRO A 53 -12.18 -23.23 -5.34
C PRO A 53 -12.93 -22.44 -6.44
N THR A 54 -12.84 -21.10 -6.39
CA THR A 54 -13.26 -20.23 -7.50
C THR A 54 -12.27 -20.36 -8.65
N SER A 55 -12.54 -21.30 -9.55
CA SER A 55 -11.88 -21.42 -10.86
C SER A 55 -12.37 -20.32 -11.82
N GLY A 56 -12.12 -19.06 -11.48
CA GLY A 56 -12.26 -17.92 -12.38
C GLY A 56 -11.03 -17.73 -13.29
N PRO A 57 -11.00 -16.69 -14.14
CA PRO A 57 -9.86 -16.39 -15.00
C PRO A 57 -8.57 -16.18 -14.18
N SER A 58 -7.42 -16.50 -14.79
CA SER A 58 -6.12 -16.59 -14.10
C SER A 58 -5.44 -15.23 -13.83
N GLY A 59 -6.22 -14.19 -13.54
CA GLY A 59 -5.74 -12.83 -13.28
C GLY A 59 -6.61 -12.09 -12.25
N PRO A 60 -6.29 -10.84 -11.92
CA PRO A 60 -7.23 -9.96 -11.22
C PRO A 60 -8.41 -9.59 -12.12
N GLU A 61 -9.54 -9.28 -11.50
CA GLU A 61 -10.62 -8.53 -12.14
C GLU A 61 -10.14 -7.12 -12.55
N PRO A 62 -10.69 -6.53 -13.64
CA PRO A 62 -10.47 -5.12 -13.96
C PRO A 62 -11.08 -4.23 -12.86
N ILE A 63 -10.37 -3.18 -12.46
CA ILE A 63 -10.77 -2.25 -11.38
C ILE A 63 -10.65 -0.78 -11.77
N LEU A 64 -10.05 -0.44 -12.91
CA LEU A 64 -9.74 0.94 -13.28
C LEU A 64 -10.97 1.87 -13.30
N SER A 65 -12.14 1.35 -13.65
CA SER A 65 -13.42 2.09 -13.58
C SER A 65 -13.85 2.42 -12.15
N MET A 66 -13.49 1.59 -11.16
CA MET A 66 -13.90 1.73 -9.75
C MET A 66 -13.04 2.74 -8.98
N ILE A 67 -11.82 3.05 -9.45
CA ILE A 67 -10.83 3.89 -8.72
C ILE A 67 -11.34 5.33 -8.52
N ALA A 68 -12.23 5.83 -9.38
CA ALA A 68 -12.79 7.19 -9.28
C ALA A 68 -13.74 7.36 -8.07
N ASP A 69 -14.57 6.33 -7.79
CA ASP A 69 -15.61 6.35 -6.76
C ASP A 69 -15.21 5.60 -5.47
N ALA A 70 -14.03 4.97 -5.45
CA ALA A 70 -13.59 4.12 -4.34
C ALA A 70 -13.33 4.91 -3.04
N GLU A 71 -13.81 4.38 -1.91
CA GLU A 71 -13.69 5.01 -0.60
C GLU A 71 -12.22 5.04 -0.11
N VAL A 72 -11.58 6.21 -0.17
CA VAL A 72 -10.20 6.43 0.31
C VAL A 72 -10.01 6.00 1.77
N ALA A 73 -11.01 6.16 2.64
CA ALA A 73 -10.93 5.74 4.04
C ALA A 73 -10.97 4.20 4.20
N ARG A 74 -11.67 3.46 3.32
CA ARG A 74 -11.53 2.00 3.20
C ARG A 74 -10.12 1.64 2.72
N GLY A 75 -9.60 2.36 1.73
CA GLY A 75 -8.24 2.19 1.23
C GLY A 75 -7.19 2.31 2.34
N GLN A 76 -7.31 3.34 3.18
CA GLN A 76 -6.45 3.54 4.34
C GLN A 76 -6.58 2.43 5.39
N LYS A 77 -7.79 1.90 5.63
CA LYS A 77 -8.00 0.73 6.53
C LYS A 77 -7.28 -0.53 6.03
N VAL A 78 -7.41 -0.84 4.73
CA VAL A 78 -6.77 -2.02 4.12
C VAL A 78 -5.25 -1.83 4.04
N ALA A 79 -4.77 -0.62 3.72
CA ALA A 79 -3.34 -0.29 3.65
C ALA A 79 -2.58 -0.47 4.97
N LYS A 80 -3.27 -0.58 6.12
CA LYS A 80 -2.66 -1.00 7.40
C LYS A 80 -1.90 -2.33 7.29
N ALA A 81 -2.31 -3.24 6.41
CA ALA A 81 -1.59 -4.49 6.14
C ALA A 81 -0.18 -4.25 5.55
N CYS A 82 0.04 -3.13 4.87
CA CYS A 82 1.34 -2.75 4.31
C CYS A 82 2.23 -2.01 5.32
N ALA A 83 1.66 -1.41 6.38
CA ALA A 83 2.35 -0.60 7.37
C ALA A 83 3.43 -1.37 8.17
N ALA A 84 3.35 -2.71 8.22
CA ALA A 84 4.37 -3.55 8.84
C ALA A 84 5.71 -3.57 8.07
N CYS A 85 5.70 -3.18 6.78
CA CYS A 85 6.87 -3.21 5.91
C CYS A 85 7.22 -1.84 5.30
N HIS A 86 6.22 -0.96 5.12
CA HIS A 86 6.31 0.29 4.37
C HIS A 86 5.95 1.50 5.22
N SER A 87 6.67 2.61 5.03
CA SER A 87 6.26 3.94 5.50
C SER A 87 5.40 4.64 4.44
N PHE A 88 4.50 5.51 4.88
CA PHE A 88 3.58 6.26 4.01
C PHE A 88 3.88 7.76 3.94
N ASP A 89 4.64 8.29 4.89
CA ASP A 89 4.91 9.72 5.05
C ASP A 89 5.83 10.26 3.95
N LYS A 90 5.66 11.54 3.61
CA LYS A 90 6.51 12.21 2.62
C LYS A 90 7.98 12.20 3.04
N GLY A 91 8.82 11.52 2.26
CA GLY A 91 10.24 11.37 2.58
C GLY A 91 10.52 10.44 3.77
N GLY A 92 9.53 9.61 4.16
CA GLY A 92 9.69 8.62 5.22
C GLY A 92 10.76 7.57 4.90
N PRO A 93 11.31 6.90 5.92
CA PRO A 93 12.42 5.97 5.74
C PRO A 93 12.00 4.70 4.98
N ASN A 94 12.93 4.14 4.22
CA ASN A 94 12.82 2.78 3.72
C ASN A 94 12.98 1.78 4.88
N GLY A 95 12.19 0.70 4.87
CA GLY A 95 12.19 -0.37 5.87
C GLY A 95 12.37 -1.74 5.23
N VAL A 96 11.46 -2.67 5.53
CA VAL A 96 11.41 -4.00 4.87
C VAL A 96 10.99 -3.85 3.40
N GLY A 97 10.14 -2.87 3.11
CA GLY A 97 9.88 -2.33 1.78
C GLY A 97 10.31 -0.86 1.67
N PRO A 98 10.29 -0.28 0.46
CA PRO A 98 10.51 1.16 0.30
C PRO A 98 9.35 1.97 0.91
N ASN A 99 9.58 3.26 1.13
CA ASN A 99 8.49 4.22 1.34
C ASN A 99 7.48 4.18 0.16
N LEU A 100 6.22 4.53 0.41
CA LEU A 100 5.13 4.51 -0.59
C LEU A 100 4.61 5.89 -1.00
N TRP A 101 5.19 6.99 -0.53
CA TRP A 101 4.82 8.33 -0.99
C TRP A 101 5.23 8.53 -2.45
N GLY A 102 4.27 8.92 -3.28
CA GLY A 102 4.44 9.12 -4.72
C GLY A 102 4.44 7.82 -5.55
N VAL A 103 4.13 6.65 -4.97
CA VAL A 103 4.28 5.36 -5.67
C VAL A 103 3.44 5.24 -6.94
N VAL A 104 2.24 5.81 -6.96
CA VAL A 104 1.36 5.80 -8.15
C VAL A 104 1.94 6.74 -9.21
N GLY A 105 2.23 6.21 -10.39
CA GLY A 105 2.87 6.97 -11.48
C GLY A 105 4.39 7.12 -11.37
N ALA A 106 5.04 6.59 -10.32
CA ALA A 106 6.50 6.54 -10.22
C ALA A 106 7.11 5.32 -10.93
N GLN A 107 8.41 5.38 -11.24
CA GLN A 107 9.17 4.23 -11.70
C GLN A 107 9.21 3.14 -10.63
N LYS A 108 9.21 1.85 -11.02
CA LYS A 108 9.14 0.73 -10.07
C LYS A 108 10.30 0.69 -9.08
N GLN A 109 11.47 1.24 -9.46
CA GLN A 109 12.67 1.35 -8.61
C GLN A 109 12.95 2.76 -8.05
N ALA A 110 11.97 3.67 -8.01
CA ALA A 110 12.19 5.10 -7.76
C ALA A 110 12.80 5.48 -6.39
N HIS A 111 12.70 4.65 -5.36
CA HIS A 111 13.14 5.00 -4.00
C HIS A 111 14.64 4.71 -3.82
N ALA A 112 15.44 5.78 -3.90
CA ALA A 112 16.88 5.72 -3.68
C ALA A 112 17.24 5.05 -2.34
N GLY A 113 18.29 4.23 -2.36
CA GLY A 113 18.79 3.52 -1.18
C GLY A 113 18.01 2.27 -0.78
N PHE A 114 16.96 1.85 -1.49
CA PHE A 114 16.32 0.56 -1.27
C PHE A 114 16.92 -0.54 -2.16
N ASP A 115 17.24 -1.70 -1.57
CA ASP A 115 17.70 -2.88 -2.31
C ASP A 115 16.49 -3.69 -2.83
N TYR A 116 16.01 -3.31 -4.01
CA TYR A 116 14.94 -4.00 -4.74
C TYR A 116 15.31 -5.45 -5.13
N SER A 117 14.30 -6.28 -5.40
CA SER A 117 14.52 -7.64 -5.92
C SER A 117 14.93 -7.62 -7.39
N GLY A 118 15.78 -8.55 -7.83
CA GLY A 118 16.15 -8.69 -9.25
C GLY A 118 14.95 -8.77 -10.21
N ALA A 119 13.83 -9.37 -9.76
CA ALA A 119 12.57 -9.43 -10.51
C ALA A 119 11.90 -8.06 -10.73
N LEU A 120 12.09 -7.09 -9.82
CA LEU A 120 11.60 -5.71 -9.99
C LEU A 120 12.64 -4.85 -10.73
N ASN A 121 13.94 -5.08 -10.53
CA ASN A 121 15.01 -4.38 -11.25
C ASN A 121 14.97 -4.65 -12.76
N ALA A 122 14.62 -5.88 -13.16
CA ALA A 122 14.49 -6.26 -14.58
C ALA A 122 13.49 -5.37 -15.35
N ASN A 123 12.49 -4.83 -14.66
CA ASN A 123 11.45 -3.96 -15.19
C ASN A 123 11.45 -2.60 -14.46
N GLY A 124 12.58 -2.21 -13.86
CA GLY A 124 12.65 -1.11 -12.89
C GLY A 124 12.39 0.28 -13.47
N GLU A 125 12.67 0.46 -14.76
CA GLU A 125 12.43 1.69 -15.53
C GLU A 125 10.95 1.87 -15.93
N GLU A 126 10.12 0.81 -15.84
CA GLU A 126 8.68 0.92 -16.05
C GLU A 126 7.99 1.68 -14.91
N THR A 127 6.79 2.17 -15.18
CA THR A 127 5.96 2.92 -14.22
C THR A 127 4.95 2.03 -13.49
N TRP A 128 4.66 2.34 -12.23
CA TRP A 128 3.48 1.89 -11.50
C TRP A 128 2.22 2.60 -12.02
N THR A 129 1.68 2.12 -13.14
CA THR A 129 0.36 2.47 -13.64
C THR A 129 -0.72 1.84 -12.77
N TYR A 130 -1.95 2.34 -12.85
CA TYR A 130 -3.08 1.80 -12.10
C TYR A 130 -3.28 0.28 -12.35
N SER A 131 -3.12 -0.19 -13.59
CA SER A 131 -3.28 -1.61 -13.93
C SER A 131 -2.06 -2.47 -13.53
N SER A 132 -0.83 -1.94 -13.57
CA SER A 132 0.32 -2.68 -13.04
C SER A 132 0.28 -2.80 -11.51
N LEU A 133 -0.30 -1.80 -10.82
CA LEU A 133 -0.64 -1.88 -9.39
C LEU A 133 -1.78 -2.87 -9.11
N ASN A 134 -2.86 -2.92 -9.92
CA ASN A 134 -3.92 -3.92 -9.82
C ASN A 134 -3.33 -5.35 -9.80
N LYS A 135 -2.53 -5.66 -10.82
CA LYS A 135 -1.90 -6.98 -11.02
C LYS A 135 -0.88 -7.31 -9.93
N TYR A 136 -0.04 -6.35 -9.52
CA TYR A 136 0.93 -6.58 -8.44
C TYR A 136 0.28 -6.76 -7.08
N LEU A 137 -0.73 -5.95 -6.73
CA LEU A 137 -1.45 -6.06 -5.44
C LEU A 137 -2.30 -7.34 -5.36
N TYR A 138 -2.83 -7.85 -6.48
CA TYR A 138 -3.59 -9.09 -6.50
C TYR A 138 -2.74 -10.33 -6.17
N LYS A 139 -1.54 -10.46 -6.76
CA LYS A 139 -0.58 -11.55 -6.48
C LYS A 139 0.88 -11.11 -6.76
N PRO A 140 1.61 -10.58 -5.77
CA PRO A 140 2.98 -10.06 -5.96
C PRO A 140 3.96 -11.06 -6.58
N LYS A 141 3.93 -12.32 -6.12
CA LYS A 141 4.82 -13.40 -6.58
C LYS A 141 4.50 -13.92 -7.98
N GLU A 142 3.29 -13.69 -8.48
CA GLU A 142 2.86 -14.12 -9.82
C GLU A 142 3.19 -13.02 -10.84
N TYR A 143 2.95 -11.75 -10.48
CA TYR A 143 3.35 -10.59 -11.28
C TYR A 143 4.87 -10.41 -11.39
N ALA A 144 5.60 -10.61 -10.29
CA ALA A 144 7.07 -10.51 -10.25
C ALA A 144 7.69 -11.77 -9.61
N PRO A 145 7.89 -12.86 -10.36
CA PRO A 145 8.49 -14.10 -9.86
C PRO A 145 9.88 -13.86 -9.28
N GLY A 146 10.04 -14.09 -7.97
CA GLY A 146 11.27 -13.76 -7.23
C GLY A 146 11.29 -12.36 -6.61
N THR A 147 10.15 -11.67 -6.50
CA THR A 147 10.04 -10.46 -5.66
C THR A 147 10.37 -10.77 -4.20
N LYS A 148 11.01 -9.81 -3.52
CA LYS A 148 11.28 -9.85 -2.07
C LYS A 148 9.99 -9.66 -1.25
N MET A 149 8.90 -9.15 -1.85
CA MET A 149 7.65 -8.84 -1.16
C MET A 149 6.81 -10.11 -0.91
N ASN A 150 6.97 -10.71 0.28
CA ASN A 150 6.21 -11.88 0.71
C ASN A 150 4.79 -11.53 1.20
N PHE A 151 3.95 -11.03 0.30
CA PHE A 151 2.53 -10.71 0.58
C PHE A 151 1.59 -11.61 -0.24
N ILE A 152 0.48 -12.02 0.36
CA ILE A 152 -0.50 -12.95 -0.24
C ILE A 152 -1.33 -12.30 -1.35
N GLY A 153 -1.49 -10.97 -1.30
CA GLY A 153 -2.22 -10.17 -2.28
C GLY A 153 -3.72 -10.01 -1.98
N LEU A 154 -4.28 -8.88 -2.38
CA LEU A 154 -5.67 -8.46 -2.15
C LEU A 154 -6.60 -9.08 -3.19
N LYS A 155 -7.49 -10.00 -2.76
CA LYS A 155 -8.37 -10.74 -3.68
C LYS A 155 -9.63 -9.98 -4.08
N LYS A 156 -10.23 -9.20 -3.17
CA LYS A 156 -11.41 -8.40 -3.45
C LYS A 156 -11.05 -7.20 -4.38
N PRO A 157 -11.76 -6.98 -5.50
CA PRO A 157 -11.48 -5.85 -6.40
C PRO A 157 -11.66 -4.49 -5.72
N ASP A 158 -12.72 -4.33 -4.92
CA ASP A 158 -13.01 -3.10 -4.17
C ASP A 158 -11.84 -2.69 -3.25
N ASP A 159 -11.19 -3.66 -2.60
CA ASP A 159 -10.06 -3.40 -1.72
C ASP A 159 -8.81 -2.99 -2.51
N ARG A 160 -8.60 -3.54 -3.72
CA ARG A 160 -7.54 -3.07 -4.63
C ARG A 160 -7.82 -1.66 -5.12
N ALA A 161 -9.04 -1.38 -5.57
CA ALA A 161 -9.45 -0.06 -6.04
C ALA A 161 -9.30 1.00 -4.94
N ALA A 162 -9.78 0.71 -3.73
CA ALA A 162 -9.69 1.61 -2.58
C ALA A 162 -8.25 1.83 -2.12
N VAL A 163 -7.42 0.79 -2.03
CA VAL A 163 -5.98 0.95 -1.69
C VAL A 163 -5.26 1.79 -2.74
N ILE A 164 -5.51 1.58 -4.03
CA ILE A 164 -4.90 2.37 -5.09
C ILE A 164 -5.40 3.82 -5.08
N ALA A 165 -6.68 4.07 -4.82
CA ALA A 165 -7.23 5.40 -4.61
C ALA A 165 -6.60 6.10 -3.39
N TYR A 166 -6.34 5.38 -2.29
CA TYR A 166 -5.61 5.90 -1.13
C TYR A 166 -4.14 6.21 -1.47
N LEU A 167 -3.39 5.28 -2.08
CA LEU A 167 -2.00 5.50 -2.50
C LEU A 167 -1.87 6.69 -3.47
N ARG A 168 -2.87 6.93 -4.33
CA ARG A 168 -2.94 8.10 -5.20
C ARG A 168 -3.01 9.43 -4.43
N THR A 169 -3.57 9.44 -3.20
CA THR A 169 -3.59 10.66 -2.35
C THR A 169 -2.25 10.94 -1.67
N LEU A 170 -1.36 9.95 -1.56
CA LEU A 170 -0.04 10.08 -0.92
C LEU A 170 1.01 10.65 -1.89
N ALA A 171 0.74 11.82 -2.47
CA ALA A 171 1.62 12.46 -3.43
C ALA A 171 1.48 14.00 -3.38
N ASP A 172 2.56 14.71 -3.69
CA ASP A 172 2.55 16.19 -3.80
C ASP A 172 1.61 16.69 -4.90
N THR A 173 1.56 15.93 -6.00
CA THR A 173 0.62 16.11 -7.10
C THR A 173 0.00 14.74 -7.39
N PRO A 174 -1.19 14.43 -6.84
CA PRO A 174 -1.90 13.20 -7.15
C PRO A 174 -2.05 12.99 -8.67
N PRO A 175 -1.64 11.84 -9.24
CA PRO A 175 -1.77 11.57 -10.66
C PRO A 175 -3.20 11.74 -11.17
N ALA A 176 -3.37 12.01 -12.47
CA ALA A 176 -4.69 12.01 -13.10
C ALA A 176 -5.40 10.66 -12.87
N LEU A 177 -6.73 10.66 -12.72
CA LEU A 177 -7.51 9.41 -12.69
C LEU A 177 -7.37 8.65 -14.02
N PRO A 178 -7.61 7.32 -14.04
CA PRO A 178 -7.59 6.54 -15.27
C PRO A 178 -8.46 7.16 -16.37
N SER A 179 -7.93 7.25 -17.58
CA SER A 179 -8.71 7.68 -18.74
C SER A 179 -9.64 6.57 -19.24
N GLU A 180 -10.69 6.93 -19.96
CA GLU A 180 -11.63 5.99 -20.60
C GLU A 180 -10.90 4.93 -21.46
N ALA A 181 -9.80 5.31 -22.11
CA ALA A 181 -8.96 4.42 -22.91
C ALA A 181 -8.15 3.42 -22.05
N GLU A 182 -7.66 3.83 -20.88
CA GLU A 182 -6.98 2.92 -19.94
C GLU A 182 -7.97 1.98 -19.25
N ILE A 183 -9.18 2.46 -18.94
CA ILE A 183 -10.28 1.66 -18.39
C ILE A 183 -10.68 0.57 -19.41
N ALA A 184 -10.92 0.95 -20.66
CA ALA A 184 -11.25 0.01 -21.73
C ALA A 184 -10.11 -0.99 -22.02
N ALA A 185 -8.85 -0.54 -22.01
CA ALA A 185 -7.71 -1.42 -22.22
C ALA A 185 -7.52 -2.46 -21.09
N GLU A 186 -7.77 -2.09 -19.82
CA GLU A 186 -7.77 -3.09 -18.74
C GLU A 186 -8.95 -4.06 -18.87
N GLN A 187 -10.12 -3.59 -19.29
CA GLN A 187 -11.29 -4.45 -19.52
C GLN A 187 -11.07 -5.41 -20.71
N GLU A 188 -10.38 -5.01 -21.77
CA GLU A 188 -9.99 -5.92 -22.87
C GLU A 188 -8.95 -6.95 -22.43
N GLU A 189 -7.98 -6.58 -21.57
CA GLU A 189 -6.91 -7.49 -21.11
C GLU A 189 -7.37 -8.47 -20.01
N LEU A 190 -8.26 -8.04 -19.10
CA LEU A 190 -8.64 -8.79 -17.90
C LEU A 190 -10.13 -9.18 -17.83
N GLY A 191 -10.99 -8.51 -18.59
CA GLY A 191 -12.45 -8.60 -18.50
C GLY A 191 -13.12 -9.50 -19.54
N VAL A 192 -12.42 -10.52 -20.06
CA VAL A 192 -12.99 -11.48 -21.02
C VAL A 192 -13.92 -12.48 -20.32
N GLU A 193 -15.08 -11.99 -19.85
CA GLU A 193 -16.36 -12.70 -19.74
C GLU A 193 -17.51 -11.71 -19.46
N GLU A 194 -17.79 -10.82 -20.42
CA GLU A 194 -19.10 -10.16 -20.55
C GLU A 194 -19.85 -10.78 -21.74
N GLU A 195 -20.64 -11.83 -21.51
CA GLU A 195 -21.79 -12.10 -22.39
C GLU A 195 -23.00 -11.33 -21.86
N ALA A 196 -23.49 -10.40 -22.68
CA ALA A 196 -24.59 -9.52 -22.32
C ALA A 196 -25.95 -10.13 -22.68
N GLU A 197 -26.68 -10.61 -21.66
CA GLU A 197 -28.15 -10.59 -21.64
C GLU A 197 -28.61 -9.91 -20.34
N GLY A 198 -29.47 -8.89 -20.32
CA GLY A 198 -30.19 -8.28 -21.43
C GLY A 198 -31.69 -8.57 -21.42
N ASP A 199 -32.38 -8.33 -20.31
CA ASP A 199 -33.81 -8.05 -20.34
C ASP A 199 -34.16 -6.71 -19.69
N ALA A 200 -34.96 -5.94 -20.42
CA ALA A 200 -35.65 -4.75 -19.96
C ALA A 200 -36.82 -4.43 -20.90
N ALA A 201 -37.93 -5.18 -20.79
CA ALA A 201 -39.26 -4.60 -20.55
C ALA A 201 -40.43 -5.57 -20.77
N ALA A 202 -41.30 -5.68 -19.77
CA ALA A 202 -42.74 -5.83 -19.97
C ALA A 202 -43.51 -5.20 -18.80
N GLU A 203 -44.41 -4.26 -19.08
CA GLU A 203 -45.33 -3.69 -18.09
C GLU A 203 -46.53 -4.64 -17.86
N GLY A 204 -47.11 -4.60 -16.66
CA GLY A 204 -48.29 -5.41 -16.31
C GLY A 204 -48.97 -4.90 -15.04
N GLU A 205 -50.11 -4.23 -15.20
CA GLU A 205 -50.94 -3.69 -14.12
C GLU A 205 -51.70 -4.81 -13.36
N GLY A 206 -52.22 -4.53 -12.15
CA GLY A 206 -53.45 -5.19 -11.71
C GLY A 206 -53.60 -5.63 -10.24
N GLU A 207 -53.98 -4.66 -9.39
CA GLU A 207 -55.01 -4.82 -8.33
C GLU A 207 -54.71 -5.66 -7.05
N THR A 208 -55.62 -5.52 -6.09
CA THR A 208 -55.43 -5.68 -4.64
C THR A 208 -56.29 -6.78 -4.02
N THR A 209 -55.77 -7.43 -2.97
CA THR A 209 -56.50 -7.69 -1.72
C THR A 209 -55.53 -7.39 -0.58
N GLU A 210 -55.77 -6.43 0.32
CA GLU A 210 -56.92 -6.23 1.22
C GLU A 210 -57.13 -7.42 2.17
N ASN A 211 -56.56 -7.31 3.38
CA ASN A 211 -57.34 -7.38 4.61
C ASN A 211 -56.67 -6.54 5.70
N ALA A 212 -57.44 -5.96 6.61
CA ALA A 212 -56.96 -5.04 7.65
C ALA A 212 -57.65 -5.28 9.01
N ALA A 213 -56.84 -5.25 10.07
CA ALA A 213 -57.16 -4.96 11.46
C ALA A 213 -55.78 -4.75 12.15
N GLU A 214 -55.47 -3.70 12.92
CA GLU A 214 -56.21 -3.07 14.04
C GLU A 214 -56.38 -4.03 15.24
N GLU A 215 -56.12 -3.64 16.49
CA GLU A 215 -55.93 -2.28 17.03
C GLU A 215 -55.02 -2.25 18.29
N ASP A 216 -54.68 -1.03 18.74
CA ASP A 216 -54.51 -0.59 20.15
C ASP A 216 -53.38 -1.25 21.01
N SER A 217 -52.35 -0.52 21.47
CA SER A 217 -52.53 0.47 22.55
C SER A 217 -51.31 1.39 22.77
N THR A 218 -51.53 2.49 23.49
CA THR A 218 -50.67 3.68 23.60
C THR A 218 -49.67 3.65 24.80
N PRO A 219 -48.64 4.51 24.83
CA PRO A 219 -47.52 4.38 25.78
C PRO A 219 -47.77 5.04 27.15
N GLU A 220 -46.97 4.66 28.15
CA GLU A 220 -46.93 5.30 29.48
C GLU A 220 -45.50 5.71 29.87
N GLU A 221 -45.34 6.96 30.33
CA GLU A 221 -44.12 7.50 30.94
C GLU A 221 -44.13 7.28 32.45
N VAL A 222 -43.01 6.82 33.03
CA VAL A 222 -42.40 7.30 34.31
C VAL A 222 -41.02 6.62 34.48
N GLY A 223 -39.96 7.26 35.00
CA GLY A 223 -39.81 8.65 35.45
C GLY A 223 -38.35 8.93 35.90
N ALA A 224 -38.11 10.08 36.54
CA ALA A 224 -36.81 10.43 37.17
C ALA A 224 -36.55 9.60 38.45
N ASN A 225 -35.46 9.72 39.25
CA ASN A 225 -34.33 10.67 39.42
C ASN A 225 -33.14 9.86 40.03
N GLU A 226 -31.86 10.27 40.18
CA GLU A 226 -31.20 11.46 40.78
C GLU A 226 -29.68 11.33 40.44
N ALA A 227 -28.82 12.35 40.21
CA ALA A 227 -28.13 13.26 41.16
C ALA A 227 -27.64 12.59 42.47
N VAL A 228 -26.45 12.81 43.07
CA VAL A 228 -25.24 13.67 42.89
C VAL A 228 -24.02 12.85 43.40
N GLU A 229 -22.72 13.24 43.44
CA GLU A 229 -21.94 14.50 43.25
C GLU A 229 -21.08 14.41 41.96
N ASP A 230 -20.35 15.39 41.39
CA ASP A 230 -19.50 16.51 41.87
C ASP A 230 -18.09 16.12 42.38
N GLY A 231 -17.04 16.73 41.81
CA GLY A 231 -15.65 16.25 41.94
C GLY A 231 -14.60 17.02 41.12
N ASP A 232 -14.54 18.33 41.29
CA ASP A 232 -13.61 19.26 40.63
C ASP A 232 -12.18 19.15 41.20
N ASP A 233 -11.15 18.97 40.36
CA ASP A 233 -9.75 19.24 40.72
C ASP A 233 -8.97 19.81 39.52
N VAL A 234 -8.81 21.15 39.52
CA VAL A 234 -8.05 21.90 38.51
C VAL A 234 -6.60 22.08 38.98
N ALA A 235 -5.72 21.16 38.58
CA ALA A 235 -4.27 21.31 38.72
C ALA A 235 -3.66 22.04 37.50
N GLN A 236 -2.83 23.05 37.77
CA GLN A 236 -2.26 23.98 36.77
C GLN A 236 -0.92 23.50 36.16
N PRO A 237 -0.46 24.08 35.03
CA PRO A 237 0.61 23.50 34.22
C PRO A 237 1.99 23.54 34.90
N VAL A 238 2.82 22.53 34.58
CA VAL A 238 4.23 22.47 35.01
C VAL A 238 5.10 23.35 34.10
N THR A 239 6.00 24.14 34.70
CA THR A 239 7.01 24.92 33.97
C THR A 239 8.29 24.08 33.74
N PRO A 240 8.92 24.17 32.56
CA PRO A 240 10.22 23.53 32.31
C PRO A 240 11.37 24.42 32.80
N GLU A 241 11.69 24.33 34.08
CA GLU A 241 12.93 24.88 34.67
C GLU A 241 13.75 23.73 35.31
N ASP A 242 15.08 23.90 35.37
CA ASP A 242 16.06 22.94 35.92
C ASP A 242 16.21 21.57 35.21
N ALA A 243 16.37 21.59 33.89
CA ALA A 243 16.97 20.50 33.10
C ALA A 243 18.11 21.02 32.19
N VAL A 244 19.13 21.64 32.79
CA VAL A 244 20.29 22.20 32.05
C VAL A 244 21.51 21.27 32.14
N GLY A 245 21.98 20.79 30.99
CA GLY A 245 23.23 20.04 30.85
C GLY A 245 23.66 19.91 29.39
N GLU A 246 24.76 20.59 29.03
CA GLU A 246 25.53 20.50 27.77
C GLU A 246 24.83 20.80 26.41
N ASP A 247 23.63 20.29 26.09
CA ASP A 247 23.08 20.31 24.71
C ASP A 247 22.67 21.70 24.14
N VAL A 248 22.70 22.78 24.92
CA VAL A 248 22.16 24.10 24.51
C VAL A 248 23.19 25.01 23.81
N GLN A 249 24.50 24.72 23.90
CA GLN A 249 25.51 25.57 23.26
C GLN A 249 25.66 25.33 21.75
N ASP A 250 25.68 24.07 21.30
CA ASP A 250 25.83 23.72 19.88
C ASP A 250 24.70 24.27 18.99
N ALA A 251 23.48 24.34 19.51
CA ALA A 251 22.32 24.86 18.77
C ALA A 251 22.50 26.35 18.40
N ARG A 252 23.07 27.15 19.32
CA ARG A 252 23.24 28.59 19.12
C ARG A 252 24.44 28.91 18.23
N GLU A 253 25.52 28.14 18.31
CA GLU A 253 26.65 28.30 17.39
C GLU A 253 26.29 27.90 15.94
N GLN A 254 25.33 26.99 15.75
CA GLN A 254 24.78 26.69 14.42
C GLN A 254 23.88 27.81 13.89
N GLU A 255 23.10 28.49 14.74
CA GLU A 255 22.27 29.63 14.34
C GLU A 255 23.14 30.81 13.85
N GLU A 256 24.15 31.23 14.62
CA GLU A 256 25.10 32.29 14.19
C GLU A 256 25.91 31.89 12.93
N GLN A 257 26.21 30.60 12.73
CA GLN A 257 26.86 30.12 11.50
C GLN A 257 25.92 30.16 10.28
N SER A 258 24.61 29.97 10.47
CA SER A 258 23.63 30.05 9.38
C SER A 258 23.43 31.50 8.90
N GLU A 259 23.22 32.46 9.81
CA GLU A 259 23.13 33.89 9.47
C GLU A 259 24.43 34.41 8.80
N ALA A 260 25.59 33.94 9.25
CA ALA A 260 26.87 34.29 8.64
C ALA A 260 27.03 33.73 7.21
N LEU A 261 26.46 32.56 6.92
CA LEU A 261 26.50 31.93 5.61
C LEU A 261 25.54 32.59 4.62
N GLU A 262 24.30 32.86 5.02
CA GLU A 262 23.32 33.58 4.18
C GLU A 262 23.86 34.97 3.80
N LYS A 263 24.35 35.73 4.79
CA LYS A 263 24.96 37.04 4.55
C LYS A 263 26.16 36.99 3.60
N SER A 264 26.97 35.93 3.65
CA SER A 264 28.07 35.74 2.70
C SER A 264 27.56 35.41 1.29
N LEU A 265 26.44 34.69 1.16
CA LEU A 265 25.79 34.40 -0.12
C LEU A 265 25.14 35.65 -0.71
N GLU A 266 24.59 36.55 0.11
CA GLU A 266 24.10 37.87 -0.34
C GLU A 266 25.23 38.77 -0.86
N ASP A 267 26.39 38.84 -0.18
CA ASP A 267 27.54 39.63 -0.67
C ASP A 267 28.14 39.05 -1.97
N GLU A 268 28.19 37.72 -2.12
CA GLU A 268 28.58 37.07 -3.39
C GLU A 268 27.55 37.33 -4.51
N ALA A 269 26.24 37.25 -4.23
CA ALA A 269 25.18 37.55 -5.19
C ALA A 269 25.17 39.03 -5.61
N SER A 270 25.39 39.93 -4.65
CA SER A 270 25.51 41.38 -4.85
C SER A 270 26.69 41.73 -5.77
N THR A 271 27.86 41.14 -5.53
CA THR A 271 29.06 41.36 -6.34
C THR A 271 28.96 40.72 -7.73
N PHE A 272 28.33 39.55 -7.87
CA PHE A 272 28.10 38.90 -9.17
C PHE A 272 27.15 39.71 -10.06
N SER A 273 26.06 40.26 -9.48
CA SER A 273 25.05 41.06 -10.19
C SER A 273 25.63 42.30 -10.88
N ALA A 274 26.63 42.95 -10.26
CA ALA A 274 27.27 44.14 -10.82
C ALA A 274 28.31 43.85 -11.93
N GLY A 275 28.78 42.60 -12.07
CA GLY A 275 29.98 42.27 -12.83
C GLY A 275 29.79 41.94 -14.32
N GLU A 276 28.97 40.94 -14.66
CA GLU A 276 29.14 40.21 -15.94
C GLU A 276 28.18 40.61 -17.08
N VAL A 277 27.12 41.38 -16.82
CA VAL A 277 26.05 41.65 -17.82
C VAL A 277 26.53 42.48 -19.04
N LYS A 278 27.72 43.11 -18.98
CA LYS A 278 28.20 44.06 -20.02
C LYS A 278 29.27 43.51 -21.00
N ARG A 279 29.35 42.19 -21.23
CA ARG A 279 30.31 41.62 -22.22
C ARG A 279 29.79 40.57 -23.22
N ARG A 280 28.52 40.13 -23.15
CA ARG A 280 28.00 39.02 -23.99
C ARG A 280 27.03 39.43 -25.13
N ILE A 281 26.71 40.73 -25.29
CA ILE A 281 25.67 41.24 -26.23
C ILE A 281 26.28 41.95 -27.47
N ILE A 282 27.55 41.72 -27.82
CA ILE A 282 28.21 42.37 -28.97
C ILE A 282 29.04 41.39 -29.83
N SER A 283 28.61 40.12 -29.98
CA SER A 283 29.43 39.10 -30.67
C SER A 283 28.66 38.09 -31.55
N THR A 284 27.43 38.39 -31.96
CA THR A 284 26.59 37.49 -32.80
C THR A 284 25.78 38.21 -33.89
N SER A 285 26.23 39.38 -34.38
CA SER A 285 25.42 40.21 -35.32
C SER A 285 26.19 40.84 -36.50
N THR A 286 27.30 40.25 -36.93
CA THR A 286 27.94 40.61 -38.22
C THR A 286 28.37 39.37 -38.98
N GLY A 287 27.49 38.85 -39.85
CA GLY A 287 27.87 37.81 -40.80
C GLY A 287 28.81 38.39 -41.86
N LYS A 288 30.00 37.79 -42.03
CA LYS A 288 30.84 38.02 -43.20
C LYS A 288 31.53 36.74 -43.64
N VAL A 289 31.09 36.21 -44.79
CA VAL A 289 31.80 35.18 -45.52
C VAL A 289 33.14 35.76 -46.00
N ILE A 290 34.22 35.03 -45.77
CA ILE A 290 35.46 35.13 -46.54
C ILE A 290 36.07 33.74 -46.69
N GLU A 291 36.71 33.53 -47.82
CA GLU A 291 37.19 32.27 -48.35
C GLU A 291 38.74 32.25 -48.35
N GLU A 292 39.34 31.11 -48.70
CA GLU A 292 40.79 30.86 -48.74
C GLU A 292 41.50 30.76 -47.35
N LYS A 293 42.55 29.95 -47.18
CA LYS A 293 43.26 29.08 -48.12
C LYS A 293 43.82 27.83 -47.44
#